data_AF-A0A5C6AUD5-F1
#
_entry.id   AF-A0A5C6AUD5-F1
#
_cell.length_a   1.000
_cell.length_b   1.000
_cell.length_c   1.000
_cell.angle_alpha   90.00
_cell.angle_beta   90.00
_cell.angle_gamma   90.00
#
_symmetry.space_group_name_H-M   'P 1'
#
loop_
_entity.id
_entity.type
_entity.pdbx_description
1 polymer ?
#
loop_
_entity_poly.entity_id
_entity_poly.type
_entity_poly.pdbx_seq_one_letter_code
_entity_poly.pdbx_strand_id
1 'polypeptide(L)' 'MKKREDKIATSDLQRGLQCGACGHRRLRVIYTRAAKGERLVRRRECRNCGERVTTWERVAGSG' A
#
# COMPACT_ATOMS: atom_id res chain seq x y z
N MET A 1 6.86 40.39 -12.44
CA MET A 1 5.79 39.54 -13.02
C MET A 1 6.06 38.08 -12.64
N LYS A 2 4.99 37.37 -12.29
CA LYS A 2 4.95 36.15 -11.45
C LYS A 2 5.41 34.89 -12.19
N LYS A 3 6.59 34.33 -11.86
CA LYS A 3 6.91 32.93 -12.18
C LYS A 3 6.11 32.03 -11.23
N ARG A 4 4.98 31.53 -11.72
CA ARG A 4 4.24 30.42 -11.12
C ARG A 4 5.03 29.16 -11.48
N GLU A 5 6.00 28.81 -10.66
CA GLU A 5 6.68 27.52 -10.79
C GLU A 5 5.88 26.49 -10.01
N ASP A 6 5.38 25.54 -10.78
CA ASP A 6 4.38 24.57 -10.42
C ASP A 6 4.76 23.80 -9.16
N LYS A 7 3.88 23.86 -8.15
CA LYS A 7 3.82 22.90 -7.04
C LYS A 7 3.51 21.53 -7.65
N ILE A 8 4.54 20.87 -8.19
CA ILE A 8 4.46 19.45 -8.56
C ILE A 8 4.12 18.73 -7.26
N ALA A 9 2.86 18.32 -7.20
CA ALA A 9 2.24 17.72 -6.05
C ALA A 9 3.11 16.56 -5.57
N THR A 10 3.79 16.76 -4.45
CA THR A 10 4.44 15.75 -3.61
C THR A 10 3.45 14.72 -3.04
N SER A 11 2.28 14.57 -3.67
CA SER A 11 1.21 13.64 -3.34
C SER A 11 1.37 12.30 -4.05
N ASP A 12 1.97 12.29 -5.25
CA ASP A 12 2.09 11.09 -6.08
C ASP A 12 3.34 10.25 -5.79
N LEU A 13 4.39 10.85 -5.21
CA LEU A 13 5.63 10.15 -4.84
C LEU A 13 5.54 9.39 -3.50
N GLN A 14 4.46 9.58 -2.75
CA GLN A 14 4.18 8.86 -1.51
C GLN A 14 3.19 7.69 -1.73
N ARG A 15 3.02 7.25 -2.98
CA ARG A 15 2.19 6.10 -3.36
C ARG A 15 3.00 4.81 -3.21
N GLY A 16 2.92 4.20 -2.04
CA GLY A 16 3.51 2.89 -1.77
C GLY A 16 3.17 2.40 -0.37
N LEU A 17 2.99 1.10 -0.20
CA LEU A 17 2.69 0.53 1.10
C LEU A 17 3.92 0.66 2.02
N GLN A 18 3.76 1.26 3.19
CA GLN A 18 4.84 1.44 4.17
C GLN A 18 4.50 0.70 5.46
N CYS A 19 5.51 0.22 6.15
CA CYS A 19 5.35 -0.36 7.47
C CYS A 19 4.90 0.73 8.46
N GLY A 20 3.77 0.53 9.15
CA GLY A 20 3.30 1.48 10.16
C GLY A 20 4.23 1.58 11.38
N ALA A 21 4.94 0.51 11.72
CA ALA A 21 5.86 0.50 12.86
C ALA A 21 7.20 1.21 12.63
N CYS A 22 7.85 0.98 11.48
CA CYS A 22 9.20 1.50 11.22
C CYS A 22 9.33 2.38 9.97
N GLY A 23 8.24 2.61 9.22
CA GLY A 23 8.25 3.41 7.98
C GLY A 23 8.89 2.74 6.77
N HIS A 24 9.48 1.55 6.91
CA HIS A 24 10.16 0.87 5.81
C HIS A 24 9.17 0.38 4.73
N ARG A 25 9.53 0.52 3.46
CA ARG A 25 8.65 0.21 2.32
C ARG A 25 8.81 -1.20 1.75
N ARG A 26 9.82 -1.95 2.21
CA ARG A 26 10.05 -3.34 1.76
C ARG A 26 9.22 -4.30 2.60
N LEU A 27 8.02 -4.58 2.11
CA LEU A 27 7.09 -5.54 2.69
C LEU A 27 7.05 -6.79 1.81
N ARG A 28 7.37 -7.96 2.37
CA ARG A 28 7.24 -9.26 1.69
C ARG A 28 5.80 -9.77 1.85
N VAL A 29 5.17 -10.21 0.77
CA VAL A 29 3.88 -10.92 0.88
C VAL A 29 4.11 -12.29 1.51
N ILE A 30 3.42 -12.58 2.61
CA ILE A 30 3.45 -13.89 3.29
C ILE A 30 2.40 -14.80 2.67
N TYR A 31 1.16 -14.31 2.55
CA TYR A 31 0.07 -15.04 1.92
C TYR A 31 -0.97 -14.10 1.35
N THR A 32 -1.71 -14.63 0.38
CA THR A 32 -2.92 -14.01 -0.17
C THR A 32 -4.06 -14.99 0.02
N ARG A 33 -5.21 -14.52 0.50
CA ARG A 33 -6.42 -15.33 0.58
C ARG A 33 -7.63 -14.58 0.03
N ALA A 34 -8.55 -15.30 -0.59
CA ALA A 34 -9.88 -14.76 -0.86
C ALA A 34 -10.65 -14.64 0.46
N ALA A 35 -11.38 -13.54 0.62
CA ALA A 35 -12.37 -13.31 1.66
C ALA A 35 -13.76 -13.30 1.03
N LYS A 36 -14.79 -13.50 1.87
CA LYS A 36 -16.19 -13.47 1.43
C LYS A 36 -16.52 -12.13 0.77
N GLY A 37 -17.32 -12.18 -0.31
CA GLY A 37 -17.84 -11.01 -1.01
C GLY A 37 -16.80 -10.27 -1.85
N GLU A 38 -16.07 -11.00 -2.71
CA GLU A 38 -15.17 -10.42 -3.72
C GLU A 38 -14.05 -9.55 -3.13
N ARG A 39 -13.57 -9.96 -1.96
CA ARG A 39 -12.47 -9.30 -1.26
C ARG A 39 -11.25 -10.18 -1.30
N LEU A 40 -10.10 -9.57 -1.58
CA LEU A 40 -8.81 -10.22 -1.50
C LEU A 40 -8.06 -9.69 -0.29
N VAL A 41 -7.56 -10.58 0.55
CA VAL A 41 -6.73 -10.22 1.70
C VAL A 41 -5.30 -10.57 1.39
N ARG A 42 -4.41 -9.57 1.44
CA ARG A 42 -2.96 -9.77 1.32
C ARG A 42 -2.30 -9.45 2.63
N ARG A 43 -1.64 -10.43 3.23
CA ARG A 43 -0.84 -10.22 4.43
C ARG A 43 0.63 -10.12 4.05
N ARG A 44 1.26 -9.05 4.50
CA ARG A 44 2.66 -8.72 4.22
C ARG A 44 3.43 -8.60 5.54
N GLU A 45 4.72 -8.84 5.49
CA GLU A 45 5.66 -8.71 6.61
C GLU A 45 6.74 -7.70 6.25
N CYS A 46 7.06 -6.80 7.17
CA CYS A 46 8.17 -5.89 7.01
C CYS A 46 9.50 -6.65 7.09
N ARG A 47 10.34 -6.51 6.08
CA ARG A 47 11.69 -7.12 6.09
C ARG A 47 12.65 -6.47 7.10
N ASN A 48 12.32 -5.29 7.60
CA ASN A 48 13.17 -4.56 8.55
C ASN A 48 12.83 -4.88 10.01
N CYS A 49 11.54 -4.86 10.39
CA CYS A 49 11.12 -5.04 11.78
C CYS A 49 10.20 -6.24 12.02
N GLY A 50 9.82 -7.00 10.98
CA GLY A 50 8.91 -8.15 11.11
C GLY A 50 7.43 -7.82 11.30
N GLU A 51 7.06 -6.53 11.30
CA GLU A 51 5.66 -6.10 11.50
C GLU A 51 4.74 -6.60 10.38
N ARG A 52 3.52 -7.01 10.74
CA ARG A 52 2.58 -7.62 9.79
C ARG A 52 1.54 -6.61 9.31
N VAL A 53 1.61 -6.28 8.02
CA VAL A 53 0.66 -5.37 7.37
C VAL A 53 -0.36 -6.16 6.58
N THR A 54 -1.65 -6.01 6.89
CA THR A 54 -2.74 -6.65 6.14
C THR A 54 -3.42 -5.61 5.26
N THR A 55 -3.57 -5.89 3.97
CA THR A 55 -4.40 -5.08 3.07
C THR A 55 -5.56 -5.86 2.53
N TRP A 56 -6.62 -5.11 2.25
CA TRP A 56 -7.85 -5.59 1.68
C TRP A 56 -7.98 -4.92 0.32
N GLU A 57 -8.08 -5.72 -0.72
CA GLU A 57 -8.38 -5.26 -2.07
C GLU A 57 -9.78 -5.72 -2.41
N ARG A 58 -10.59 -4.81 -2.96
CA ARG A 58 -11.87 -5.18 -3.57
C ARG A 58 -11.56 -5.65 -4.99
N VAL A 59 -12.08 -6.81 -5.38
CA VAL A 59 -12.01 -7.26 -6.76
C VAL A 59 -12.97 -6.37 -7.54
N ALA A 60 -12.43 -5.53 -8.43
CA ALA A 60 -13.23 -4.73 -9.36
C ALA A 60 -13.63 -5.65 -10.52
N GLY A 61 -14.62 -6.50 -10.32
CA GLY A 61 -14.96 -7.55 -11.27
C GLY A 61 -16.26 -8.28 -10.96
N SER A 62 -17.32 -7.53 -10.71
CA SER A 62 -18.70 -8.03 -10.78
C SER A 62 -19.52 -7.03 -11.59
N GLY A 63 -19.39 -7.15 -12.91
CA GLY A 63 -20.36 -6.64 -13.89
C GLY A 63 -21.24 -7.78 -14.37
#